data_AF-A0A3M1EGZ7-F1
#
_entry.id   AF-A0A3M1EGZ7-F1
#
_cell.length_a   1.000
_cell.length_b   1.000
_cell.length_c   1.000
_cell.angle_alpha   90.00
_cell.angle_beta   90.00
_cell.angle_gamma   90.00
#
_symmetry.space_group_name_H-M   'P 1'
#
loop_
_entity.id
_entity.type
_entity.pdbx_description
1 polymer ?
#
loop_
_entity_poly.entity_id
_entity_poly.type
_entity_poly.pdbx_seq_one_letter_code
_entity_poly.pdbx_strand_id
1 'polypeptide(L)'
;QGGVALFPHSAAALKAHLPPESVSLVVSSLPLPNPVLWKLSVLWTGWLLGLRAAEDRHLLLWQKWPDWNWYRRTLLAVMHALHPTLLPDAVWVLHFAESDTLQAPALTLAALHAGFDIESWRIDGLRHHLILTPVPLNLPPPEDPASLAQAVRAESRDAVQGFLQTHGAPVAARRLFLAAWESLLYSGLLARVLVSLPPEETLRWTAEQIESVM
;
A
#
# COMPACT_ATOMS: atom_id res chain seq x y z
N GLN A 1 -8.51 -25.43 -22.11
CA GLN A 1 -9.54 -24.52 -22.65
C GLN A 1 -9.45 -23.22 -21.86
N GLY A 2 -9.23 -22.08 -22.52
CA GLY A 2 -9.22 -20.78 -21.85
C GLY A 2 -10.63 -20.20 -21.87
N GLY A 3 -11.10 -19.68 -20.74
CA GLY A 3 -12.37 -18.95 -20.63
C GLY A 3 -12.11 -17.53 -20.11
N VAL A 4 -12.94 -16.59 -20.51
CA VAL A 4 -12.93 -15.22 -19.98
C VAL A 4 -14.20 -15.02 -19.17
N ALA A 5 -14.06 -14.55 -17.94
CA ALA A 5 -15.18 -14.20 -17.07
C ALA A 5 -15.03 -12.73 -16.63
N LEU A 6 -16.16 -12.02 -16.59
CA LEU A 6 -16.24 -10.65 -16.09
C LEU A 6 -17.14 -10.63 -14.85
N PHE A 7 -16.63 -10.01 -13.78
CA PHE A 7 -17.34 -9.90 -12.52
C PHE A 7 -17.62 -8.42 -12.23
N PRO A 8 -18.89 -7.99 -12.17
CA PRO A 8 -19.25 -6.60 -11.85
C PRO A 8 -19.21 -6.36 -10.33
N HIS A 9 -18.11 -6.74 -9.68
CA HIS A 9 -17.97 -6.71 -8.23
C HIS A 9 -16.69 -5.98 -7.81
N SER A 10 -16.60 -5.60 -6.53
CA SER A 10 -15.34 -5.13 -5.97
C SER A 10 -14.30 -6.25 -5.95
N ALA A 11 -13.01 -5.89 -5.97
CA ALA A 11 -11.92 -6.87 -5.91
C ALA A 11 -12.05 -7.81 -4.69
N ALA A 12 -12.43 -7.27 -3.52
CA ALA A 12 -12.62 -8.08 -2.31
C ALA A 12 -13.78 -9.10 -2.42
N ALA A 13 -14.79 -8.84 -3.25
CA ALA A 13 -15.92 -9.74 -3.45
C ALA A 13 -15.60 -10.88 -4.43
N LEU A 14 -14.48 -10.82 -5.16
CA LEU A 14 -14.06 -11.89 -6.07
C LEU A 14 -13.78 -13.21 -5.33
N LYS A 15 -13.41 -13.16 -4.05
CA LYS A 15 -13.18 -14.37 -3.24
C LYS A 15 -14.36 -15.34 -3.21
N ALA A 16 -15.59 -14.84 -3.37
CA ALA A 16 -16.79 -15.68 -3.38
C ALA A 16 -16.99 -16.45 -4.68
N HIS A 17 -16.26 -16.07 -5.74
CA HIS A 17 -16.39 -16.63 -7.08
C HIS A 17 -15.14 -17.39 -7.55
N LEU A 18 -14.05 -17.30 -6.80
CA LEU A 18 -12.77 -17.93 -7.12
C LEU A 18 -12.55 -19.11 -6.16
N PRO A 19 -12.24 -20.31 -6.68
CA PRO A 19 -11.80 -21.41 -5.83
C PRO A 19 -10.53 -21.03 -5.04
N PRO A 20 -10.32 -21.59 -3.84
CA PRO A 20 -9.05 -21.47 -3.14
C PRO A 20 -7.88 -21.91 -4.02
N GLU A 21 -6.73 -21.25 -3.88
CA GLU A 21 -5.47 -21.62 -4.57
C GLU A 21 -5.63 -21.84 -6.09
N SER A 22 -6.40 -20.97 -6.76
CA SER A 22 -6.70 -21.09 -8.20
C SER A 22 -6.09 -19.98 -9.06
N VAL A 23 -5.56 -18.93 -8.44
CA VAL A 23 -5.05 -17.75 -9.13
C VAL A 23 -3.52 -17.74 -9.07
N SER A 24 -2.87 -17.82 -10.22
CA SER A 24 -1.41 -17.76 -10.37
C SER A 24 -0.87 -16.34 -10.58
N LEU A 25 -1.69 -15.43 -11.09
CA LEU A 25 -1.30 -14.06 -11.42
C LEU A 25 -2.44 -13.10 -11.18
N VAL A 26 -2.16 -12.03 -10.43
CA VAL A 26 -3.05 -10.87 -10.31
C VAL A 26 -2.34 -9.68 -10.92
N VAL A 27 -3.02 -8.97 -11.81
CA VAL A 27 -2.55 -7.69 -12.35
C VAL A 27 -3.57 -6.63 -12.00
N SER A 28 -3.14 -5.58 -11.32
CA SER A 28 -4.05 -4.52 -10.88
C SER A 28 -3.46 -3.13 -11.03
N SER A 29 -4.30 -2.24 -11.56
CA SER A 29 -4.08 -0.79 -11.56
C SER A 29 -4.78 -0.20 -10.35
N LEU A 30 -4.05 0.50 -9.47
CA LEU A 30 -4.72 1.29 -8.43
C LEU A 30 -5.08 2.66 -9.01
N PRO A 31 -6.37 3.06 -8.97
CA PRO A 31 -6.76 4.37 -9.45
C PRO A 31 -6.19 5.47 -8.54
N LEU A 32 -5.92 6.65 -9.11
CA LEU A 32 -5.65 7.82 -8.28
C LEU A 32 -6.89 8.10 -7.41
N PRO A 33 -6.72 8.21 -6.09
CA PRO A 33 -7.79 8.66 -5.22
C PRO A 33 -8.30 10.04 -5.66
N ASN A 34 -9.59 10.14 -5.98
CA ASN A 34 -10.20 11.38 -6.45
C ASN A 34 -11.43 11.72 -5.59
N PRO A 35 -11.24 12.41 -4.45
CA PRO A 35 -12.33 12.71 -3.53
C PRO A 35 -13.41 13.60 -4.17
N VAL A 36 -13.03 14.48 -5.10
CA VAL A 36 -13.99 15.33 -5.83
C VAL A 36 -14.91 14.45 -6.67
N LEU A 37 -14.35 13.54 -7.46
CA LEU A 37 -15.13 12.61 -8.27
C LEU A 37 -16.03 11.72 -7.41
N TRP A 38 -15.54 11.23 -6.27
CA TRP A 38 -16.34 10.38 -5.37
C TRP A 38 -17.52 11.14 -4.77
N LYS A 39 -17.27 12.34 -4.23
CA LYS A 39 -18.33 13.22 -3.69
C LYS A 39 -19.37 13.55 -4.74
N LEU A 40 -18.91 13.89 -5.93
CA LEU A 40 -19.75 14.18 -7.07
C LEU A 40 -20.58 12.95 -7.46
N SER A 41 -19.97 11.75 -7.50
CA SER A 41 -20.67 10.49 -7.81
C SER A 41 -21.79 10.20 -6.81
N VAL A 42 -21.55 10.41 -5.50
CA VAL A 42 -22.59 10.24 -4.47
C VAL A 42 -23.71 11.26 -4.64
N LEU A 43 -23.38 12.53 -4.91
CA LEU A 43 -24.36 13.59 -5.12
C LEU A 43 -25.24 13.30 -6.35
N TRP A 44 -24.63 12.93 -7.49
CA TRP A 44 -25.39 12.56 -8.71
C TRP A 44 -26.24 11.33 -8.49
N THR A 45 -25.75 10.31 -7.77
CA THR A 45 -26.53 9.12 -7.43
C THR A 45 -27.77 9.51 -6.61
N GLY A 46 -27.60 10.35 -5.58
CA GLY A 46 -28.70 10.83 -4.75
C GLY A 46 -29.69 11.70 -5.53
N TRP A 47 -29.21 12.51 -6.49
CA TRP A 47 -30.05 13.37 -7.32
C TRP A 47 -30.86 12.60 -8.37
N LEU A 48 -30.22 11.65 -9.07
CA LEU A 48 -30.85 10.89 -10.17
C LEU A 48 -31.71 9.73 -9.69
N LEU A 49 -31.29 9.04 -8.63
CA LEU A 49 -31.89 7.78 -8.17
C LEU A 49 -32.55 7.90 -6.78
N GLY A 50 -32.51 9.09 -6.18
CA GLY A 50 -33.02 9.35 -4.83
C GLY A 50 -32.00 9.03 -3.73
N LEU A 51 -32.23 9.60 -2.54
CA LEU A 51 -31.27 9.56 -1.44
C LEU A 51 -30.94 8.14 -0.96
N ARG A 52 -31.93 7.24 -0.96
CA ARG A 52 -31.75 5.83 -0.57
C ARG A 52 -30.73 5.09 -1.44
N ALA A 53 -30.63 5.44 -2.72
CA ALA A 53 -29.66 4.84 -3.63
C ALA A 53 -28.21 5.29 -3.35
N ALA A 54 -28.03 6.38 -2.59
CA ALA A 54 -26.74 6.92 -2.19
C ALA A 54 -26.34 6.56 -0.75
N GLU A 55 -27.23 5.92 0.02
CA GLU A 55 -27.02 5.60 1.45
C GLU A 55 -25.74 4.77 1.66
N ASP A 56 -25.50 3.75 0.84
CA ASP A 56 -24.30 2.89 1.00
C ASP A 56 -22.97 3.63 0.77
N ARG A 57 -23.01 4.84 0.21
CA ARG A 57 -21.83 5.62 -0.18
C ARG A 57 -21.73 6.97 0.52
N HIS A 58 -22.65 7.30 1.44
CA HIS A 58 -22.70 8.61 2.09
C HIS A 58 -21.40 8.98 2.84
N LEU A 59 -20.65 8.00 3.34
CA LEU A 59 -19.36 8.22 4.01
C LEU A 59 -18.32 8.88 3.09
N LEU A 60 -18.40 8.66 1.77
CA LEU A 60 -17.50 9.30 0.81
C LEU A 60 -17.70 10.82 0.72
N LEU A 61 -18.86 11.34 1.15
CA LEU A 61 -19.10 12.79 1.22
C LEU A 61 -18.25 13.46 2.30
N TRP A 62 -18.07 12.76 3.42
CA TRP A 62 -17.39 13.25 4.62
C TRP A 62 -15.91 12.92 4.64
N GLN A 63 -15.45 12.02 3.77
CA GLN A 63 -14.05 11.68 3.65
C GLN A 63 -13.24 12.94 3.28
N LYS A 64 -12.37 13.35 4.21
CA LYS A 64 -11.30 14.32 3.93
C LYS A 64 -10.11 13.54 3.39
N TRP A 65 -9.66 13.92 2.20
CA TRP A 65 -8.40 13.43 1.67
C TRP A 65 -7.28 14.39 2.09
N PRO A 66 -6.10 13.91 2.51
CA PRO A 66 -5.62 12.52 2.48
C PRO A 66 -5.71 11.82 3.85
N ASP A 67 -6.46 10.71 3.96
CA ASP A 67 -6.33 9.75 5.07
C ASP A 67 -5.66 8.48 4.53
N TRP A 68 -4.32 8.46 4.60
CA TRP A 68 -3.51 7.33 4.13
C TRP A 68 -3.66 6.08 4.98
N ASN A 69 -4.08 6.22 6.24
CA ASN A 69 -4.42 5.08 7.08
C ASN A 69 -5.72 4.42 6.63
N TRP A 70 -6.73 5.19 6.21
CA TRP A 70 -7.92 4.65 5.54
C TRP A 70 -7.54 3.90 4.27
N TYR A 71 -6.71 4.52 3.42
CA TYR A 71 -6.24 3.89 2.18
C TYR A 71 -5.53 2.55 2.44
N ARG A 72 -4.60 2.53 3.41
CA ARG A 72 -3.92 1.31 3.87
C ARG A 72 -4.91 0.23 4.31
N ARG A 73 -5.89 0.57 5.16
CA ARG A 73 -6.91 -0.38 5.63
C ARG A 73 -7.76 -0.94 4.49
N THR A 74 -8.11 -0.12 3.51
CA THR A 74 -8.87 -0.57 2.33
C THR A 74 -8.05 -1.56 1.50
N LEU A 75 -6.78 -1.26 1.23
CA LEU A 75 -5.90 -2.18 0.50
C LEU A 75 -5.68 -3.49 1.26
N LEU A 76 -5.43 -3.41 2.57
CA LEU A 76 -5.28 -4.58 3.43
C LEU A 76 -6.51 -5.49 3.37
N ALA A 77 -7.72 -4.92 3.43
CA ALA A 77 -8.95 -5.69 3.34
C ALA A 77 -9.11 -6.42 1.99
N VAL A 78 -8.71 -5.77 0.88
CA VAL A 78 -8.73 -6.39 -0.46
C VAL A 78 -7.70 -7.51 -0.54
N MET A 79 -6.48 -7.27 -0.07
CA MET A 79 -5.39 -8.25 -0.09
C MET A 79 -5.73 -9.47 0.77
N HIS A 80 -6.23 -9.29 1.99
CA HIS A 80 -6.72 -10.39 2.84
C HIS A 80 -7.87 -11.16 2.21
N ALA A 81 -8.79 -10.47 1.50
CA ALA A 81 -9.90 -11.15 0.85
C ALA A 81 -9.43 -12.05 -0.30
N LEU A 82 -8.42 -11.62 -1.05
CA LEU A 82 -7.90 -12.34 -2.21
C LEU A 82 -6.83 -13.38 -1.86
N HIS A 83 -6.08 -13.19 -0.77
CA HIS A 83 -4.98 -14.09 -0.37
C HIS A 83 -5.34 -15.59 -0.41
N PRO A 84 -6.51 -16.05 0.09
CA PRO A 84 -6.86 -17.49 0.04
C PRO A 84 -7.10 -18.05 -1.37
N THR A 85 -7.32 -17.18 -2.36
CA THR A 85 -7.54 -17.59 -3.76
C THR A 85 -6.23 -17.76 -4.53
N LEU A 86 -5.13 -17.25 -3.99
CA LEU A 86 -3.83 -17.26 -4.63
C LEU A 86 -3.12 -18.60 -4.45
N LEU A 87 -2.43 -19.06 -5.49
CA LEU A 87 -1.47 -20.15 -5.37
C LEU A 87 -0.28 -19.72 -4.48
N PRO A 88 0.43 -20.66 -3.83
CA PRO A 88 1.61 -20.34 -3.02
C PRO A 88 2.73 -19.60 -3.80
N ASP A 89 2.86 -19.87 -5.10
CA ASP A 89 3.82 -19.23 -6.02
C ASP A 89 3.18 -18.14 -6.89
N ALA A 90 1.98 -17.68 -6.52
CA ALA A 90 1.30 -16.64 -7.28
C ALA A 90 2.06 -15.31 -7.25
N VAL A 91 1.95 -14.57 -8.35
CA VAL A 91 2.52 -13.23 -8.46
C VAL A 91 1.40 -12.19 -8.50
N TRP A 92 1.56 -11.11 -7.75
CA TRP A 92 0.68 -9.95 -7.86
C TRP A 92 1.46 -8.73 -8.34
N VAL A 93 1.18 -8.32 -9.58
CA VAL A 93 1.72 -7.11 -10.18
C VAL A 93 0.79 -5.92 -9.92
N LEU A 94 1.30 -4.92 -9.21
CA LEU A 94 0.62 -3.67 -8.92
C LEU A 94 1.24 -2.53 -9.69
N HIS A 95 0.40 -1.70 -10.32
CA HIS A 95 0.84 -0.45 -10.92
C HIS A 95 -0.05 0.72 -10.53
N PHE A 96 0.55 1.88 -10.29
CA PHE A 96 -0.19 3.10 -9.97
C PHE A 96 0.64 4.35 -10.28
N ALA A 97 -0.05 5.47 -10.40
CA ALA A 97 0.58 6.78 -10.42
C ALA A 97 0.48 7.40 -9.03
N GLU A 98 1.61 7.85 -8.52
CA GLU A 98 1.76 8.49 -7.23
C GLU A 98 1.01 9.82 -7.20
N SER A 99 0.11 9.98 -6.23
CA SER A 99 -0.51 11.27 -5.93
C SER A 99 0.15 12.00 -4.75
N ASP A 100 0.85 11.26 -3.88
CA ASP A 100 1.37 11.76 -2.61
C ASP A 100 2.45 10.82 -2.05
N THR A 101 3.38 11.39 -1.28
CA THR A 101 4.58 10.70 -0.76
C THR A 101 4.20 9.48 0.09
N LEU A 102 3.06 9.52 0.78
CA LEU A 102 2.62 8.44 1.67
C LEU A 102 1.78 7.35 0.99
N GLN A 103 1.43 7.49 -0.29
CA GLN A 103 0.62 6.49 -1.00
C GLN A 103 1.33 5.14 -1.11
N ALA A 104 2.57 5.16 -1.61
CA ALA A 104 3.36 3.93 -1.77
C ALA A 104 3.73 3.31 -0.40
N PRO A 105 4.20 4.07 0.60
CA PRO A 105 4.33 3.61 1.98
C PRO A 105 3.09 2.90 2.53
N ALA A 106 1.91 3.52 2.41
CA ALA A 106 0.65 2.94 2.86
C ALA A 106 0.35 1.60 2.17
N LEU A 107 0.62 1.48 0.87
CA LEU A 107 0.45 0.24 0.13
C LEU A 107 1.43 -0.84 0.58
N THR A 108 2.71 -0.51 0.74
CA THR A 108 3.73 -1.50 1.16
C THR A 108 3.42 -2.06 2.55
N LEU A 109 2.98 -1.22 3.50
CA LEU A 109 2.55 -1.70 4.81
C LEU A 109 1.28 -2.55 4.74
N ALA A 110 0.34 -2.24 3.84
CA ALA A 110 -0.83 -3.07 3.63
C ALA A 110 -0.44 -4.45 3.09
N ALA A 111 0.49 -4.52 2.13
CA ALA A 111 1.00 -5.76 1.56
C ALA A 111 1.70 -6.63 2.62
N LEU A 112 2.66 -6.05 3.36
CA LEU A 112 3.36 -6.75 4.43
C LEU A 112 2.39 -7.30 5.49
N HIS A 113 1.43 -6.49 5.92
CA HIS A 113 0.42 -6.91 6.89
C HIS A 113 -0.49 -8.02 6.34
N ALA A 114 -0.76 -8.01 5.04
CA ALA A 114 -1.58 -9.01 4.37
C ALA A 114 -0.86 -10.33 4.07
N GLY A 115 0.40 -10.50 4.48
CA GLY A 115 1.18 -11.70 4.20
C GLY A 115 1.80 -11.71 2.81
N PHE A 116 2.15 -10.54 2.26
CA PHE A 116 2.90 -10.45 1.01
C PHE A 116 4.29 -9.91 1.27
N ASP A 117 5.27 -10.49 0.59
CA ASP A 117 6.57 -9.88 0.42
C ASP A 117 6.57 -9.00 -0.84
N ILE A 118 7.46 -8.01 -0.87
CA ILE A 118 7.63 -7.09 -2.01
C ILE A 118 8.95 -7.45 -2.69
N GLU A 119 8.87 -8.33 -3.68
CA GLU A 119 10.05 -8.81 -4.42
C GLU A 119 10.75 -7.68 -5.16
N SER A 120 9.99 -6.78 -5.77
CA SER A 120 10.57 -5.61 -6.46
C SER A 120 9.67 -4.40 -6.37
N TRP A 121 10.31 -3.23 -6.27
CA TRP A 121 9.67 -1.93 -6.40
C TRP A 121 10.43 -1.09 -7.42
N ARG A 122 9.76 -0.73 -8.52
CA ARG A 122 10.32 0.15 -9.55
C ARG A 122 9.51 1.42 -9.61
N ILE A 123 10.21 2.54 -9.78
CA ILE A 123 9.59 3.85 -9.83
C ILE A 123 10.17 4.63 -11.02
N ASP A 124 9.31 4.97 -11.96
CA ASP A 124 9.61 5.73 -13.19
C ASP A 124 8.81 7.04 -13.21
N GLY A 125 9.48 8.16 -12.96
CA GLY A 125 8.83 9.43 -12.70
C GLY A 125 7.89 9.33 -11.49
N LEU A 126 6.57 9.46 -11.74
CA LEU A 126 5.50 9.29 -10.75
C LEU A 126 4.83 7.91 -10.82
N ARG A 127 5.29 7.00 -11.68
CA ARG A 127 4.69 5.68 -11.86
C ARG A 127 5.42 4.65 -11.01
N HIS A 128 4.65 3.85 -10.28
CA HIS A 128 5.15 2.79 -9.42
C HIS A 128 4.72 1.45 -9.97
N HIS A 129 5.63 0.49 -9.91
CA HIS A 129 5.41 -0.90 -10.24
C HIS A 129 5.93 -1.75 -9.08
N LEU A 130 5.06 -2.56 -8.47
CA LEU A 130 5.45 -3.52 -7.44
C LEU A 130 5.13 -4.93 -7.90
N ILE A 131 6.01 -5.85 -7.52
CA ILE A 131 5.79 -7.29 -7.62
C ILE A 131 5.66 -7.81 -6.20
N LEU A 132 4.50 -8.38 -5.88
CA LEU A 132 4.22 -9.00 -4.60
C LEU A 132 4.11 -10.51 -4.74
N THR A 133 4.57 -11.23 -3.72
CA THR A 133 4.45 -12.68 -3.62
C THR A 133 3.83 -13.05 -2.28
N PRO A 134 2.84 -13.95 -2.21
CA PRO A 134 2.34 -14.46 -0.94
C PRO A 134 3.47 -15.14 -0.16
N VAL A 135 3.56 -14.85 1.12
CA VAL A 135 4.51 -15.49 2.03
C VAL A 135 3.80 -15.86 3.32
N PRO A 136 4.20 -16.97 3.97
CA PRO A 136 3.74 -17.25 5.33
C PRO A 136 4.06 -16.06 6.23
N LEU A 137 3.08 -15.59 7.00
CA LEU A 137 3.27 -14.55 8.00
C LEU A 137 4.25 -15.05 9.07
N ASN A 138 5.52 -14.68 8.93
CA ASN A 138 6.55 -14.90 9.94
C ASN A 138 6.81 -13.59 10.67
N LEU A 139 6.10 -13.40 11.79
CA LEU A 139 6.18 -12.16 12.55
C LEU A 139 7.43 -12.18 13.45
N PRO A 140 8.36 -11.22 13.29
CA PRO A 140 9.45 -11.07 14.25
C PRO A 140 8.90 -10.74 15.64
N PRO A 141 9.64 -11.02 16.72
CA PRO A 141 9.24 -10.58 18.06
C PRO A 141 9.11 -9.05 18.11
N PRO A 142 8.15 -8.52 18.88
CA PRO A 142 8.02 -7.08 19.07
C PRO A 142 9.27 -6.54 19.77
N GLU A 143 9.67 -5.33 19.38
CA GLU A 143 10.84 -4.65 19.89
C GLU A 143 10.47 -3.31 20.53
N ASP A 144 11.40 -2.81 21.35
CA ASP A 144 11.26 -1.49 21.96
C ASP A 144 11.22 -0.38 20.89
N PRO A 145 10.20 0.51 20.91
CA PRO A 145 10.07 1.59 19.94
C PRO A 145 11.25 2.55 19.88
N ALA A 146 11.96 2.80 20.99
CA ALA A 146 13.12 3.70 20.98
C ALA A 146 14.31 3.08 20.24
N SER A 147 14.54 1.78 20.46
CA SER A 147 15.55 0.99 19.74
C SER A 147 15.24 0.93 18.24
N LEU A 148 13.98 0.70 17.88
CA LEU A 148 13.52 0.74 16.49
C LEU A 148 13.69 2.13 15.87
N ALA A 149 13.38 3.20 16.59
CA ALA A 149 13.56 4.56 16.08
C ALA A 149 15.03 4.83 15.70
N GLN A 150 15.97 4.38 16.54
CA GLN A 150 17.39 4.52 16.25
C GLN A 150 17.80 3.73 15.00
N ALA A 151 17.34 2.48 14.86
CA ALA A 151 17.62 1.64 13.70
C ALA A 151 17.03 2.22 12.41
N VAL A 152 15.77 2.66 12.44
CA VAL A 152 15.09 3.29 11.31
C VAL A 152 15.81 4.56 10.85
N ARG A 153 16.20 5.42 11.79
CA ARG A 153 16.93 6.66 11.49
C ARG A 153 18.33 6.39 10.91
N ALA A 154 19.04 5.39 11.44
CA ALA A 154 20.36 5.01 10.94
C ALA A 154 20.27 4.50 9.50
N GLU A 155 19.40 3.51 9.25
CA GLU A 155 19.17 2.94 7.92
C GLU A 155 18.72 4.01 6.91
N SER A 156 17.80 4.89 7.33
CA SER A 156 17.30 5.97 6.46
C SER A 156 18.41 6.95 6.07
N ARG A 157 19.30 7.30 7.01
CA ARG A 157 20.44 8.19 6.72
C ARG A 157 21.41 7.54 5.74
N ASP A 158 21.76 6.28 5.97
CA ASP A 158 22.69 5.53 5.11
C ASP A 158 22.12 5.37 3.69
N ALA A 159 20.82 5.06 3.58
CA ALA A 159 20.12 4.95 2.32
C ALA A 159 20.09 6.28 1.55
N VAL A 160 19.74 7.39 2.21
CA VAL A 160 19.72 8.72 1.59
C VAL A 160 21.12 9.13 1.13
N GLN A 161 22.14 8.91 1.97
CA GLN A 161 23.52 9.22 1.62
C GLN A 161 24.00 8.38 0.43
N GLY A 162 23.76 7.07 0.44
CA GLY A 162 24.12 6.17 -0.67
C GLY A 162 23.40 6.54 -1.98
N PHE A 163 22.12 6.90 -1.88
CA PHE A 163 21.32 7.35 -3.04
C PHE A 163 21.91 8.62 -3.66
N LEU A 164 22.23 9.64 -2.85
CA LEU A 164 22.81 10.90 -3.30
C LEU A 164 24.20 10.71 -3.93
N GLN A 165 25.04 9.86 -3.32
CA GLN A 165 26.37 9.54 -3.84
C GLN A 165 26.31 8.84 -5.22
N THR A 166 25.31 7.98 -5.41
CA THR A 166 25.13 7.24 -6.68
C THR A 166 24.52 8.10 -7.78
N HIS A 167 23.55 8.98 -7.44
CA HIS A 167 22.85 9.81 -8.43
C HIS A 167 23.66 11.03 -8.89
N GLY A 168 24.45 11.66 -8.01
CA GLY A 168 25.33 12.77 -8.37
C GLY A 168 24.63 14.04 -8.91
N ALA A 169 23.31 14.18 -8.74
CA ALA A 169 22.50 15.30 -9.21
C ALA A 169 21.45 15.71 -8.16
N PRO A 170 20.88 16.94 -8.24
CA PRO A 170 19.79 17.36 -7.37
C PRO A 170 18.57 16.45 -7.52
N VAL A 171 18.06 15.95 -6.39
CA VAL A 171 16.94 15.01 -6.32
C VAL A 171 15.84 15.63 -5.45
N ALA A 172 14.57 15.46 -5.85
CA ALA A 172 13.44 15.93 -5.04
C ALA A 172 13.39 15.20 -3.69
N ALA A 173 13.06 15.90 -2.61
CA ALA A 173 12.98 15.32 -1.25
C ALA A 173 12.12 14.04 -1.20
N ARG A 174 10.99 14.01 -1.93
CA ARG A 174 10.15 12.82 -2.08
C ARG A 174 10.92 11.57 -2.52
N ARG A 175 11.89 11.69 -3.42
CA ARG A 175 12.69 10.55 -3.87
C ARG A 175 13.67 10.05 -2.82
N LEU A 176 14.24 10.95 -2.03
CA LEU A 176 15.06 10.58 -0.89
C LEU A 176 14.24 9.86 0.18
N PHE A 177 13.03 10.36 0.46
CA PHE A 177 12.08 9.69 1.35
C PHE A 177 11.73 8.27 0.88
N LEU A 178 11.41 8.12 -0.42
CA LEU A 178 11.08 6.80 -0.98
C LEU A 178 12.29 5.85 -1.00
N ALA A 179 13.51 6.37 -1.23
CA ALA A 179 14.74 5.57 -1.14
C ALA A 179 14.99 5.08 0.29
N ALA A 180 14.80 5.94 1.30
CA ALA A 180 14.86 5.53 2.70
C ALA A 180 13.79 4.47 3.01
N TRP A 181 12.55 4.68 2.58
CA TRP A 181 11.45 3.72 2.78
C TRP A 181 11.74 2.36 2.13
N GLU A 182 12.28 2.37 0.91
CA GLU A 182 12.69 1.17 0.18
C GLU A 182 13.80 0.40 0.93
N SER A 183 14.79 1.11 1.49
CA SER A 183 15.84 0.49 2.30
C SER A 183 15.29 -0.15 3.58
N LEU A 184 14.35 0.52 4.26
CA LEU A 184 13.67 -0.04 5.44
C LEU A 184 12.83 -1.28 5.10
N LEU A 185 12.24 -1.30 3.91
CA LEU A 185 11.49 -2.44 3.41
C LEU A 185 12.42 -3.64 3.20
N TYR A 186 13.48 -3.47 2.42
CA TYR A 186 14.40 -4.56 2.07
C TYR A 186 15.31 -5.02 3.21
N SER A 187 15.57 -4.17 4.20
CA SER A 187 16.26 -4.55 5.45
C SER A 187 15.37 -5.32 6.43
N GLY A 188 14.06 -5.43 6.16
CA GLY A 188 13.08 -6.06 7.06
C GLY A 188 12.71 -5.20 8.29
N LEU A 189 13.22 -3.96 8.39
CA LEU A 189 12.88 -3.05 9.48
C LEU A 189 11.40 -2.69 9.49
N LEU A 190 10.76 -2.52 8.33
CA LEU A 190 9.32 -2.23 8.27
C LEU A 190 8.48 -3.35 8.87
N ALA A 191 8.85 -4.62 8.67
CA ALA A 191 8.13 -5.76 9.27
C ALA A 191 8.22 -5.74 10.79
N ARG A 192 9.40 -5.39 11.35
CA ARG A 192 9.62 -5.25 12.80
C ARG A 192 8.81 -4.09 13.38
N VAL A 193 8.79 -2.95 12.69
CA VAL A 193 7.99 -1.77 13.07
C VAL A 193 6.48 -2.08 13.03
N LEU A 194 6.02 -2.83 12.02
CA LEU A 194 4.63 -3.23 11.88
C LEU A 194 4.12 -4.08 13.04
N VAL A 195 4.96 -4.97 13.59
CA VAL A 195 4.58 -5.82 14.74
C VAL A 195 4.70 -5.09 16.08
N SER A 196 5.58 -4.10 16.16
CA SER A 196 5.91 -3.44 17.43
C SER A 196 5.06 -2.21 17.73
N LEU A 197 4.33 -1.67 16.74
CA LEU A 197 3.52 -0.46 16.88
C LEU A 197 2.05 -0.70 16.56
N PRO A 198 1.12 0.13 17.10
CA PRO A 198 -0.27 0.12 16.69
C PRO A 198 -0.41 0.38 15.17
N PRO A 199 -1.22 -0.39 14.43
CA PRO A 199 -1.33 -0.28 12.97
C PRO A 199 -1.68 1.13 12.47
N GLU A 200 -2.46 1.89 13.23
CA GLU A 200 -2.85 3.27 12.92
C GLU A 200 -1.70 4.29 13.08
N GLU A 201 -0.66 3.94 13.85
CA GLU A 201 0.49 4.80 14.08
C GLU A 201 1.67 4.45 13.17
N THR A 202 1.80 3.18 12.77
CA THR A 202 2.95 2.64 12.01
C THR A 202 3.38 3.55 10.85
N LEU A 203 2.44 3.97 10.00
CA LEU A 203 2.75 4.78 8.81
C LEU A 203 3.31 6.16 9.20
N ARG A 204 2.59 6.86 10.09
CA ARG A 204 2.95 8.21 10.53
C ARG A 204 4.26 8.20 11.30
N TRP A 205 4.39 7.29 12.27
CA TRP A 205 5.58 7.18 13.11
C TRP A 205 6.84 6.91 12.28
N THR A 206 6.75 6.02 11.28
CA THR A 206 7.88 5.68 10.41
C THR A 206 8.27 6.88 9.54
N ALA A 207 7.28 7.56 8.96
CA ALA A 207 7.53 8.76 8.16
C ALA A 207 8.22 9.86 8.99
N GLU A 208 7.75 10.10 10.22
CA GLU A 208 8.36 11.06 11.16
C GLU A 208 9.84 10.70 11.47
N GLN A 209 10.18 9.40 11.56
CA GLN A 209 11.58 8.99 11.77
C GLN A 209 12.46 9.25 10.55
N ILE A 210 11.96 8.96 9.35
CA ILE A 210 12.69 9.22 8.09
C ILE A 210 12.90 10.73 7.92
N GLU A 211 11.85 11.52 8.09
CA GLU A 211 11.90 12.98 7.96
C GLU A 211 12.85 13.63 8.98
N SER A 212 13.02 13.04 10.16
CA SER A 212 13.93 13.57 11.18
C SER A 212 15.42 13.49 10.81
N VAL A 213 15.80 12.74 9.77
CA VAL A 213 17.19 12.56 9.32
C VAL A 213 17.46 13.07 7.91
N MET A 214 16.45 13.62 7.25
CA MET A 214 16.56 14.26 5.94
C MET A 214 16.78 15.76 6.08
#